data_AF-A0A940TJB8-F1
#
_entry.id   AF-A0A940TJB8-F1
#
_cell.length_a   1.000
_cell.length_b   1.000
_cell.length_c   1.000
_cell.angle_alpha   90.00
_cell.angle_beta   90.00
_cell.angle_gamma   90.00
#
_symmetry.space_group_name_H-M   'P 1'
#
loop_
_entity.id
_entity.type
_entity.pdbx_description
1 polymer ?
#
loop_
_entity_poly.entity_id
_entity_poly.type
_entity_poly.pdbx_seq_one_letter_code
_entity_poly.pdbx_strand_id
1 'polypeptide(L)'
;GSTPEYALNMILEKNGLLDSVTVEYKSEHSEVPPMLLSGQASIAMLPQPFVTSVLTQNENIRVALDVTKEWNKAVNGESDLTMGCVIVRKEFAENNPEALSAFLDEYKASVEFTNSNPAEAAAISEKFDIIKAAVATKAIPECNIVFIEGDEMQKIANGCLQVLFDANPKSVGGTLPDEAFYYKR
;
A
#
# COMPACT_ATOMS: atom_id res chain seq x y z
N GLY A 1 -0.52 -15.38 4.63
CA GLY A 1 0.68 -14.86 3.94
C GLY A 1 0.34 -13.88 2.84
N SER A 2 -0.22 -12.72 3.19
CA SER A 2 -0.35 -11.55 2.30
C SER A 2 0.72 -10.51 2.64
N THR A 3 0.95 -9.51 1.79
CA THR A 3 1.95 -8.45 2.03
C THR A 3 1.83 -7.77 3.40
N PRO A 4 0.63 -7.40 3.91
CA PRO A 4 0.49 -6.84 5.25
C PRO A 4 1.00 -7.75 6.37
N GLU A 5 0.82 -9.06 6.25
CA GLU A 5 1.29 -10.03 7.24
C GLU A 5 2.82 -10.11 7.25
N TYR A 6 3.44 -10.22 6.08
CA TYR A 6 4.91 -10.25 5.99
C TYR A 6 5.54 -8.93 6.49
N ALA A 7 4.93 -7.79 6.15
CA ALA A 7 5.37 -6.49 6.64
C ALA A 7 5.28 -6.37 8.15
N LEU A 8 4.14 -6.73 8.74
CA LEU A 8 3.97 -6.67 10.19
C LEU A 8 4.93 -7.63 10.91
N ASN A 9 5.07 -8.87 10.42
CA ASN A 9 5.95 -9.86 11.04
C ASN A 9 7.41 -9.41 11.01
N MET A 10 7.87 -8.87 9.87
CA MET A 10 9.22 -8.35 9.76
C MET A 10 9.45 -7.16 10.69
N ILE A 11 8.50 -6.22 10.79
CA ILE A 11 8.58 -5.10 11.75
C ILE A 11 8.65 -5.62 13.19
N LEU A 12 7.80 -6.58 13.56
CA LEU A 12 7.79 -7.17 14.91
C LEU A 12 9.10 -7.90 15.21
N GLU A 13 9.61 -8.70 14.29
CA GLU A 13 10.86 -9.45 14.43
C GLU A 13 12.06 -8.50 14.61
N LYS A 14 12.19 -7.48 13.76
CA LYS A 14 13.28 -6.50 13.84
C LYS A 14 13.28 -5.71 15.14
N ASN A 15 12.13 -5.61 15.81
CA ASN A 15 11.99 -4.97 17.12
C ASN A 15 12.01 -5.97 18.29
N GLY A 16 12.23 -7.27 18.06
CA GLY A 16 12.27 -8.29 19.11
C GLY A 16 10.90 -8.57 19.76
N LEU A 17 9.80 -8.27 19.06
CA LEU A 17 8.43 -8.34 19.58
C LEU A 17 7.63 -9.53 19.06
N LEU A 18 8.17 -10.32 18.12
CA LEU A 18 7.42 -11.39 17.44
C LEU A 18 6.76 -12.38 18.42
N ASP A 19 7.48 -12.81 19.46
CA ASP A 19 6.95 -13.71 20.50
C ASP A 19 6.25 -12.99 21.66
N SER A 20 6.26 -11.66 21.65
CA SER A 20 5.71 -10.82 22.74
C SER A 20 4.27 -10.38 22.47
N VAL A 21 3.76 -10.60 21.26
CA VAL A 21 2.42 -10.18 20.84
C VAL A 21 1.65 -11.33 20.21
N THR A 22 0.33 -11.29 20.31
CA THR A 22 -0.57 -12.18 19.55
C THR A 22 -1.21 -11.36 18.45
N VAL A 23 -1.01 -11.77 17.20
CA VAL A 23 -1.63 -11.14 16.03
C VAL A 23 -2.83 -11.98 15.58
N GLU A 24 -4.02 -11.37 15.60
CA GLU A 24 -5.23 -11.97 15.04
C GLU A 24 -5.43 -11.46 13.61
N TYR A 25 -5.20 -12.32 12.63
CA TYR A 25 -5.41 -11.98 11.21
C TYR A 25 -6.89 -12.11 10.84
N LYS A 26 -7.37 -11.15 10.05
CA LYS A 26 -8.70 -11.16 9.43
C LYS A 26 -8.59 -11.43 7.94
N SER A 27 -9.68 -11.89 7.34
CA SER A 27 -9.70 -12.23 5.92
C SER A 27 -9.75 -10.96 5.07
N GLU A 28 -10.51 -9.96 5.54
CA GLU A 28 -10.77 -8.71 4.84
C GLU A 28 -10.53 -7.50 5.75
N HIS A 29 -10.07 -6.38 5.17
CA HIS A 29 -9.86 -5.14 5.91
C HIS A 29 -11.15 -4.57 6.51
N SER A 30 -12.31 -4.83 5.89
CA SER A 30 -13.62 -4.33 6.31
C SER A 30 -14.14 -4.98 7.61
N GLU A 31 -13.56 -6.09 8.05
CA GLU A 31 -13.93 -6.77 9.30
C GLU A 31 -13.43 -6.03 10.56
N VAL A 32 -12.33 -5.27 10.42
CA VAL A 32 -11.61 -4.68 11.56
C VAL A 32 -12.25 -3.39 12.10
N PRO A 33 -12.75 -2.44 11.28
CA PRO A 33 -13.41 -1.22 11.75
C PRO A 33 -14.52 -1.44 12.80
N PRO A 34 -15.51 -2.34 12.62
CA PRO A 34 -16.55 -2.54 13.62
C PRO A 34 -15.99 -3.11 14.94
N MET A 35 -14.92 -3.90 14.90
CA MET A 35 -14.28 -4.43 16.11
C MET A 35 -13.60 -3.32 16.92
N LEU A 36 -12.93 -2.37 16.26
CA LEU A 36 -12.37 -1.18 16.91
C LEU A 36 -13.47 -0.29 17.49
N LEU A 37 -14.52 -0.02 16.71
CA LEU A 37 -15.61 0.89 17.12
C LEU A 37 -16.44 0.32 18.29
N SER A 38 -16.60 -1.00 18.37
CA SER A 38 -17.28 -1.68 19.47
C SER A 38 -16.39 -1.92 20.70
N GLY A 39 -15.08 -1.67 20.60
CA GLY A 39 -14.11 -1.96 21.66
C GLY A 39 -13.73 -3.43 21.78
N GLN A 40 -14.20 -4.30 20.88
CA GLN A 40 -13.75 -5.70 20.82
C GLN A 40 -12.25 -5.81 20.51
N ALA A 41 -11.73 -4.89 19.69
CA ALA A 41 -10.29 -4.72 19.46
C ALA A 41 -9.83 -3.37 20.04
N SER A 42 -8.72 -3.38 20.78
CA SER A 42 -8.11 -2.16 21.35
C SER A 42 -7.02 -1.56 20.47
N ILE A 43 -6.40 -2.39 19.62
CA ILE A 43 -5.31 -2.04 18.69
C ILE A 43 -5.59 -2.78 17.39
N ALA A 44 -5.41 -2.11 16.26
CA ALA A 44 -5.44 -2.77 14.96
C ALA A 44 -4.54 -2.08 13.93
N MET A 45 -4.15 -2.83 12.92
CA MET A 45 -3.50 -2.35 11.71
C MET A 45 -4.55 -2.26 10.59
N LEU A 46 -4.66 -1.09 9.95
CA LEU A 46 -5.64 -0.82 8.90
C LEU A 46 -5.01 0.02 7.78
N PRO A 47 -5.34 -0.23 6.50
CA PRO A 47 -5.01 0.68 5.42
C PRO A 47 -5.99 1.86 5.36
N GLN A 48 -5.62 2.91 4.65
CA GLN A 48 -6.60 3.91 4.22
C GLN A 48 -7.56 3.31 3.17
N PRO A 49 -8.83 3.76 3.11
CA PRO A 49 -9.45 4.83 3.91
C PRO A 49 -10.09 4.34 5.22
N PHE A 50 -9.89 3.09 5.63
CA PHE A 50 -10.54 2.53 6.83
C PHE A 50 -10.09 3.24 8.10
N VAL A 51 -8.81 3.62 8.20
CA VAL A 51 -8.28 4.47 9.29
C VAL A 51 -9.10 5.75 9.40
N THR A 52 -9.21 6.52 8.32
CA THR A 52 -10.00 7.77 8.29
C THR A 52 -11.47 7.55 8.63
N SER A 53 -12.05 6.45 8.16
CA SER A 53 -13.45 6.09 8.43
C SER A 53 -13.71 5.83 9.91
N VAL A 54 -12.79 5.13 10.59
CA VAL A 54 -12.89 4.84 12.03
C VAL A 54 -12.70 6.11 12.86
N LEU A 55 -11.68 6.92 12.54
CA LEU A 55 -11.40 8.18 13.24
C LEU A 55 -12.54 9.20 13.13
N THR A 56 -13.28 9.17 12.01
CA THR A 56 -14.46 10.02 11.83
C THR A 56 -15.64 9.59 12.71
N GLN A 57 -15.70 8.31 13.10
CA GLN A 57 -16.81 7.73 13.86
C GLN A 57 -16.53 7.65 15.38
N ASN A 58 -15.26 7.67 15.79
CA ASN A 58 -14.88 7.63 17.20
C ASN A 58 -13.61 8.45 17.47
N GLU A 59 -13.79 9.58 18.16
CA GLU A 59 -12.72 10.53 18.50
C GLU A 59 -11.70 10.00 19.54
N ASN A 60 -12.02 8.91 20.25
CA ASN A 60 -11.11 8.31 21.22
C ASN A 60 -10.07 7.39 20.56
N ILE A 61 -10.25 7.08 19.27
CA ILE A 61 -9.27 6.31 18.49
C ILE A 61 -8.27 7.28 17.88
N ARG A 62 -7.00 6.88 17.85
CA ARG A 62 -5.91 7.66 17.24
C ARG A 62 -5.01 6.77 16.39
N VAL A 63 -4.34 7.37 15.41
CA VAL A 63 -3.20 6.72 14.75
C VAL A 63 -2.04 6.68 15.74
N ALA A 64 -1.56 5.47 16.06
CA ALA A 64 -0.43 5.29 16.96
C ALA A 64 0.90 5.17 16.22
N LEU A 65 0.90 4.50 15.08
CA LEU A 65 2.07 4.20 14.27
C LEU A 65 1.71 4.32 12.79
N ASP A 66 2.71 4.69 12.00
CA ASP A 66 2.68 4.71 10.54
C ASP A 66 3.48 3.52 10.04
N VAL A 67 2.81 2.55 9.42
CA VAL A 67 3.42 1.28 9.02
C VAL A 67 4.54 1.49 7.99
N THR A 68 4.42 2.49 7.11
CA THR A 68 5.48 2.82 6.14
C THR A 68 6.72 3.32 6.87
N LYS A 69 6.56 4.18 7.89
CA LYS A 69 7.69 4.64 8.70
C LYS A 69 8.33 3.52 9.51
N GLU A 70 7.52 2.64 10.12
CA GLU A 70 8.05 1.51 10.88
C GLU A 70 8.74 0.48 9.98
N TRP A 71 8.23 0.24 8.78
CA TRP A 71 8.91 -0.55 7.75
C TRP A 71 10.27 0.06 7.40
N ASN A 72 10.30 1.36 7.04
CA ASN A 72 11.53 2.03 6.61
C ASN A 72 12.61 1.99 7.71
N LYS A 73 12.23 2.07 9.00
CA LYS A 73 13.15 1.85 10.12
C LYS A 73 13.65 0.40 10.18
N ALA A 74 12.76 -0.58 10.00
CA ALA A 74 13.08 -2.01 10.10
C ALA A 74 14.05 -2.49 9.00
N VAL A 75 13.99 -1.87 7.82
CA VAL A 75 14.90 -2.16 6.68
C VAL A 75 16.03 -1.15 6.53
N ASN A 76 16.28 -0.29 7.53
CA ASN A 76 17.31 0.76 7.50
C ASN A 76 17.24 1.67 6.26
N GLY A 77 16.04 1.90 5.71
CA GLY A 77 15.82 2.71 4.51
C GLY A 77 16.33 2.10 3.20
N GLU A 78 16.68 0.81 3.18
CA GLU A 78 17.16 0.14 1.97
C GLU A 78 16.03 -0.17 0.96
N SER A 79 14.78 -0.18 1.43
CA SER A 79 13.57 -0.43 0.63
C SER A 79 12.40 0.39 1.16
N ASP A 80 11.44 0.68 0.29
CA ASP A 80 10.12 1.19 0.68
C ASP A 80 9.06 0.08 0.61
N LEU A 81 7.99 0.22 1.40
CA LEU A 81 6.85 -0.69 1.39
C LEU A 81 5.96 -0.42 0.18
N THR A 82 6.01 -1.30 -0.83
CA THR A 82 5.15 -1.21 -2.02
C THR A 82 3.85 -2.01 -1.85
N MET A 83 2.71 -1.32 -1.85
CA MET A 83 1.39 -1.95 -1.67
C MET A 83 0.60 -2.13 -2.97
N GLY A 84 1.10 -1.60 -4.10
CA GLY A 84 0.44 -1.70 -5.41
C GLY A 84 1.42 -1.55 -6.56
N CYS A 85 1.02 -2.06 -7.73
CA CYS A 85 1.76 -1.90 -8.98
C CYS A 85 0.80 -1.96 -10.19
N VAL A 86 1.26 -1.45 -11.33
CA VAL A 86 0.62 -1.67 -12.62
C VAL A 86 1.29 -2.86 -13.30
N ILE A 87 0.50 -3.83 -13.74
CA ILE A 87 1.00 -5.00 -14.49
C ILE A 87 0.50 -4.90 -15.92
N VAL A 88 1.42 -5.00 -16.86
CA VAL A 88 1.14 -5.03 -18.30
C VAL A 88 1.64 -6.35 -18.89
N ARG A 89 0.89 -6.92 -19.83
CA ARG A 89 1.37 -8.09 -20.57
C ARG A 89 2.52 -7.65 -21.47
N LYS A 90 3.62 -8.41 -21.46
CA LYS A 90 4.81 -8.14 -22.27
C LYS A 90 4.49 -7.89 -23.75
N GLU A 91 3.71 -8.78 -24.36
CA GLU A 91 3.30 -8.64 -25.77
C GLU A 91 2.53 -7.33 -26.05
N PHE A 92 1.73 -6.86 -25.10
CA PHE A 92 1.02 -5.58 -25.25
C PHE A 92 1.99 -4.41 -25.21
N ALA A 93 2.92 -4.40 -24.25
CA ALA A 93 3.93 -3.36 -24.10
C ALA A 93 4.85 -3.25 -25.34
N GLU A 94 5.26 -4.39 -25.89
CA GLU A 94 6.10 -4.46 -27.09
C GLU A 94 5.37 -4.01 -28.36
N ASN A 95 4.10 -4.36 -28.51
CA ASN A 95 3.32 -4.03 -29.70
C ASN A 95 2.65 -2.65 -29.65
N ASN A 96 2.54 -2.04 -28.46
CA ASN A 96 1.83 -0.76 -28.27
C ASN A 96 2.62 0.22 -27.38
N PRO A 97 3.91 0.49 -27.68
CA PRO A 97 4.76 1.31 -26.81
C PRO A 97 4.26 2.74 -26.64
N GLU A 98 3.70 3.35 -27.70
CA GLU A 98 3.15 4.70 -27.66
C GLU A 98 1.89 4.77 -26.78
N ALA A 99 0.99 3.78 -26.91
CA ALA A 99 -0.23 3.73 -26.10
C ALA A 99 0.09 3.49 -24.62
N LEU A 100 1.07 2.63 -24.32
CA LEU A 100 1.54 2.42 -22.96
C LEU A 100 2.18 3.68 -22.39
N SER A 101 3.02 4.38 -23.16
CA SER A 101 3.61 5.65 -22.72
C SER A 101 2.54 6.70 -22.43
N ALA A 102 1.56 6.87 -23.32
CA ALA A 102 0.46 7.80 -23.11
C ALA A 102 -0.34 7.46 -21.84
N PHE A 103 -0.65 6.18 -21.63
CA PHE A 103 -1.30 5.72 -20.40
C PHE A 103 -0.50 6.06 -19.14
N LEU A 104 0.83 5.85 -19.15
CA LEU A 104 1.69 6.15 -17.99
C LEU A 104 1.76 7.65 -17.71
N ASP A 105 1.80 8.50 -18.75
CA ASP A 105 1.75 9.96 -18.59
C ASP A 105 0.41 10.42 -18.00
N GLU A 106 -0.71 9.88 -18.50
CA GLU A 106 -2.04 10.17 -17.96
C GLU A 106 -2.20 9.65 -16.53
N TYR A 107 -1.64 8.48 -16.22
CA TYR A 107 -1.69 7.90 -14.88
C TYR A 107 -0.88 8.75 -13.88
N LYS A 108 0.32 9.21 -14.28
CA LYS A 108 1.10 10.17 -13.48
C LYS A 108 0.33 11.47 -13.25
N ALA A 109 -0.27 12.04 -14.30
CA ALA A 109 -1.09 13.24 -14.18
C ALA A 109 -2.31 13.02 -13.25
N SER A 110 -2.93 11.83 -13.29
CA SER A 110 -4.02 11.46 -12.39
C SER A 110 -3.58 11.36 -10.93
N VAL A 111 -2.38 10.85 -10.67
CA VAL A 111 -1.78 10.83 -9.32
C VAL A 111 -1.52 12.25 -8.83
N GLU A 112 -0.88 13.09 -9.64
CA GLU A 112 -0.61 14.49 -9.32
C GLU A 112 -1.89 15.28 -9.06
N PHE A 113 -2.91 15.08 -9.90
CA PHE A 113 -4.24 15.66 -9.72
C PHE A 113 -4.87 15.24 -8.40
N THR A 114 -4.83 13.95 -8.08
CA THR A 114 -5.43 13.41 -6.85
C THR A 114 -4.81 14.02 -5.61
N ASN A 115 -3.48 14.09 -5.58
CA ASN A 115 -2.75 14.67 -4.44
C ASN A 115 -2.93 16.19 -4.33
N SER A 116 -3.00 16.90 -5.46
CA SER A 116 -3.12 18.37 -5.48
C SER A 116 -4.55 18.84 -5.26
N ASN A 117 -5.55 18.00 -5.58
CA ASN A 117 -6.96 18.36 -5.50
C ASN A 117 -7.80 17.31 -4.73
N PRO A 118 -7.51 17.04 -3.43
CA PRO A 118 -8.19 15.96 -2.69
C PRO A 118 -9.72 16.06 -2.68
N ALA A 119 -10.28 17.28 -2.59
CA ALA A 119 -11.74 17.46 -2.58
C ALA A 119 -12.38 17.12 -3.94
N GLU A 120 -11.75 17.50 -5.04
CA GLU A 120 -12.26 17.20 -6.40
C GLU A 120 -12.12 15.71 -6.72
N ALA A 121 -10.97 15.12 -6.40
CA ALA A 121 -10.76 13.68 -6.54
C ALA A 121 -11.74 12.87 -5.65
N ALA A 122 -12.02 13.34 -4.44
CA ALA A 122 -13.01 12.74 -3.56
C ALA A 122 -14.44 12.80 -4.13
N ALA A 123 -14.82 13.90 -4.78
CA ALA A 123 -16.11 14.03 -5.46
C ALA A 123 -16.22 13.04 -6.64
N ILE A 124 -15.13 12.82 -7.39
CA ILE A 124 -15.08 11.81 -8.45
C ILE A 124 -15.24 10.40 -7.85
N SER A 125 -14.52 10.09 -6.77
CA SER A 125 -14.63 8.81 -6.05
C SER A 125 -16.08 8.54 -5.61
N GLU A 126 -16.77 9.53 -5.05
CA GLU A 126 -18.16 9.38 -4.63
C GLU A 126 -19.12 9.23 -5.81
N LYS A 127 -18.91 9.98 -6.89
CA LYS A 127 -19.71 9.88 -8.12
C LYS A 127 -19.71 8.46 -8.71
N PHE A 128 -18.63 7.71 -8.51
CA PHE A 128 -18.50 6.32 -8.96
C PHE A 128 -18.75 5.28 -7.85
N ASP A 129 -19.39 5.69 -6.75
CA ASP A 129 -19.78 4.82 -5.62
C ASP A 129 -18.59 4.08 -4.96
N ILE A 130 -17.38 4.64 -5.04
CA ILE A 130 -16.17 4.02 -4.46
C ILE A 130 -16.08 4.32 -2.95
N ILE A 131 -15.94 5.61 -2.60
CA ILE A 131 -15.85 6.10 -1.23
C ILE A 131 -16.57 7.44 -1.15
N LYS A 132 -17.30 7.68 -0.05
CA LYS A 132 -17.94 8.97 0.24
C LYS A 132 -16.94 10.13 0.23
N ALA A 133 -17.31 11.25 -0.37
CA ALA A 133 -16.40 12.37 -0.60
C ALA A 133 -15.84 12.95 0.71
N ALA A 134 -16.67 12.99 1.76
CA ALA A 134 -16.27 13.48 3.09
C ALA A 134 -15.16 12.63 3.74
N VAL A 135 -15.11 11.32 3.46
CA VAL A 135 -14.05 10.42 3.95
C VAL A 135 -12.85 10.50 3.02
N ALA A 136 -13.06 10.40 1.70
CA ALA A 136 -11.98 10.42 0.71
C ALA A 136 -11.14 11.70 0.78
N THR A 137 -11.77 12.87 0.96
CA THR A 137 -11.06 14.16 1.08
C THR A 137 -10.03 14.16 2.21
N LYS A 138 -10.35 13.49 3.33
CA LYS A 138 -9.45 13.36 4.48
C LYS A 138 -8.45 12.22 4.32
N ALA A 139 -8.82 11.15 3.62
CA ALA A 139 -7.99 9.97 3.46
C ALA A 139 -6.89 10.14 2.41
N ILE A 140 -7.16 10.86 1.30
CA ILE A 140 -6.23 11.01 0.18
C ILE A 140 -4.82 11.47 0.61
N PRO A 141 -4.65 12.52 1.44
CA PRO A 141 -3.33 12.93 1.91
C PRO A 141 -2.55 11.84 2.68
N GLU A 142 -3.27 10.88 3.27
CA GLU A 142 -2.72 9.79 4.07
C GLU A 142 -2.52 8.49 3.26
N CYS A 143 -2.99 8.45 2.01
CA CYS A 143 -2.95 7.25 1.17
C CYS A 143 -1.57 7.02 0.52
N ASN A 144 -0.62 7.97 0.61
CA ASN A 144 0.69 7.90 -0.05
C ASN A 144 0.58 7.54 -1.54
N ILE A 145 -0.32 8.22 -2.27
CA ILE A 145 -0.54 7.97 -3.69
C ILE A 145 0.65 8.52 -4.48
N VAL A 146 1.43 7.64 -5.10
CA VAL A 146 2.65 8.00 -5.82
C VAL A 146 2.71 7.32 -7.18
N PHE A 147 3.48 7.92 -8.09
CA PHE A 147 3.85 7.32 -9.36
C PHE A 147 5.38 7.25 -9.42
N ILE A 148 5.91 6.05 -9.61
CA ILE A 148 7.34 5.77 -9.68
C ILE A 148 7.56 4.88 -10.89
N GLU A 149 8.52 5.24 -11.74
CA GLU A 149 8.87 4.49 -12.96
C GLU A 149 10.39 4.35 -13.12
N GLY A 150 10.82 3.60 -14.14
CA GLY A 150 12.23 3.45 -14.50
C GLY A 150 13.06 2.75 -13.42
N ASP A 151 14.31 3.19 -13.27
CA ASP A 151 15.29 2.56 -12.35
C ASP A 151 14.88 2.70 -10.88
N GLU A 152 14.23 3.80 -10.50
CA GLU A 152 13.75 4.01 -9.14
C GLU A 152 12.65 3.00 -8.77
N MET A 153 11.70 2.77 -9.69
CA MET A 153 10.66 1.74 -9.52
C MET A 153 11.28 0.36 -9.35
N GLN A 154 12.23 -0.02 -10.19
CA GLN A 154 12.88 -1.32 -10.08
C GLN A 154 13.59 -1.46 -8.73
N LYS A 155 14.36 -0.44 -8.30
CA LYS A 155 15.07 -0.46 -7.03
C LYS A 155 14.12 -0.67 -5.85
N ILE A 156 13.05 0.13 -5.77
CA ILE A 156 12.07 0.07 -4.68
C ILE A 156 11.32 -1.27 -4.69
N ALA A 157 10.85 -1.72 -5.85
CA ALA A 157 10.13 -2.99 -5.98
C ALA A 157 11.02 -4.19 -5.65
N ASN A 158 12.27 -4.21 -6.08
CA ASN A 158 13.23 -5.26 -5.75
C ASN A 158 13.47 -5.36 -4.24
N GLY A 159 13.63 -4.22 -3.56
CA GLY A 159 13.80 -4.21 -2.10
C GLY A 159 12.62 -4.87 -1.37
N CYS A 160 11.39 -4.54 -1.77
CA CYS A 160 10.20 -5.10 -1.16
C CYS A 160 10.08 -6.62 -1.46
N LEU A 161 10.31 -7.02 -2.71
CA LEU A 161 10.29 -8.43 -3.11
C LEU A 161 11.38 -9.25 -2.41
N GLN A 162 12.56 -8.68 -2.16
CA GLN A 162 13.62 -9.33 -1.38
C GLN A 162 13.14 -9.62 0.04
N VAL A 163 12.52 -8.67 0.71
CA VAL A 163 11.96 -8.91 2.06
C VAL A 163 10.93 -10.04 2.03
N LEU A 164 10.01 -10.04 1.06
CA LEU A 164 9.01 -11.09 0.94
C LEU A 164 9.64 -12.47 0.64
N PHE A 165 10.67 -12.48 -0.20
CA PHE A 165 11.43 -13.69 -0.53
C PHE A 165 12.17 -14.25 0.69
N ASP A 166 12.84 -13.40 1.47
CA ASP A 166 13.56 -13.80 2.68
C ASP A 166 12.61 -14.37 3.75
N ALA A 167 11.41 -13.79 3.87
CA ALA A 167 10.39 -14.31 4.78
C ALA A 167 9.79 -15.65 4.28
N ASN A 168 9.51 -15.75 2.98
CA ASN A 168 9.01 -16.98 2.36
C ASN A 168 9.20 -16.93 0.85
N PRO A 169 10.11 -17.73 0.26
CA PRO A 169 10.39 -17.70 -1.19
C PRO A 169 9.15 -17.92 -2.06
N LYS A 170 8.16 -18.70 -1.59
CA LYS A 170 6.93 -18.96 -2.34
C LYS A 170 6.05 -17.71 -2.49
N SER A 171 6.22 -16.69 -1.65
CA SER A 171 5.45 -15.45 -1.72
C SER A 171 5.69 -14.65 -3.01
N VAL A 172 6.85 -14.84 -3.65
CA VAL A 172 7.23 -14.21 -4.92
C VAL A 172 7.37 -15.21 -6.07
N GLY A 173 6.86 -16.44 -5.90
CA GLY A 173 6.91 -17.48 -6.94
C GLY A 173 8.16 -18.38 -6.89
N GLY A 174 8.97 -18.29 -5.83
CA GLY A 174 10.09 -19.20 -5.56
C GLY A 174 11.47 -18.66 -5.92
N THR A 175 11.55 -17.63 -6.75
CA THR A 175 12.78 -16.93 -7.13
C THR A 175 12.48 -15.45 -7.31
N LEU A 176 13.48 -14.60 -7.05
CA LEU A 176 13.35 -13.17 -7.37
C LEU A 176 13.26 -12.97 -8.89
N PRO A 177 12.49 -11.98 -9.35
CA PRO A 177 12.40 -11.64 -10.76
C PRO A 177 13.75 -11.12 -11.30
N ASP A 178 13.98 -11.35 -12.58
CA ASP A 178 15.10 -10.75 -13.31
C ASP A 178 14.74 -9.34 -13.83
N GLU A 179 15.66 -8.71 -14.56
CA GLU A 179 15.45 -7.37 -15.11
C GLU A 179 14.30 -7.31 -16.12
N ALA A 180 13.96 -8.41 -16.80
CA ALA A 180 12.90 -8.44 -17.80
C ALA A 180 11.49 -8.40 -17.19
N PHE A 181 11.38 -8.56 -15.86
CA PHE A 181 10.14 -8.33 -15.11
C PHE A 181 9.74 -6.86 -15.07
N TYR A 182 10.71 -5.94 -15.16
CA TYR A 182 10.49 -4.51 -14.98
C TYR A 182 10.41 -3.80 -16.33
N TYR A 183 9.30 -3.09 -16.57
CA TYR A 183 9.23 -2.17 -17.70
C TYR A 183 9.98 -0.88 -17.36
N LYS A 184 10.91 -0.49 -18.24
CA LYS A 184 11.65 0.77 -18.13
C LYS A 184 11.33 1.63 -19.34
N ARG A 185 10.78 2.80 -19.07
CA ARG A 185 10.54 3.86 -20.03
C ARG A 185 11.67 4.88 -19.98
#